data_AF-A0A960S9N8-F1
#
_entry.id   AF-A0A960S9N8-F1
#
_cell.length_a   1.000
_cell.length_b   1.000
_cell.length_c   1.000
_cell.angle_alpha   90.00
_cell.angle_beta   90.00
_cell.angle_gamma   90.00
#
_symmetry.space_group_name_H-M   'P 1'
#
loop_
_entity.id
_entity.type
_entity.pdbx_description
1 polymer ?
#
loop_
_entity_poly.entity_id
_entity_poly.type
_entity_poly.pdbx_seq_one_letter_code
_entity_poly.pdbx_strand_id
1 'polypeptide(L)'
;KAMRVQANCAEYAPIGIVLLLLAELQSAPVWALHLAGATLLAGRVFHAWGFGRSPQIVWLRQLGMVLTFSMLTFTAIGIVARALS
;
A
#
# COMPACT_ATOMS: atom_id res chain seq x y z
N LYS A 1 -3.77 -18.98 10.81
CA LYS A 1 -4.12 -18.26 9.55
C LYS A 1 -4.36 -16.78 9.79
N ALA A 2 -5.29 -16.38 10.67
CA ALA A 2 -5.55 -14.98 11.03
C ALA A 2 -4.31 -14.21 11.54
N MET A 3 -3.49 -14.81 12.43
CA MET A 3 -2.23 -14.20 12.90
C MET A 3 -1.29 -13.78 11.78
N ARG A 4 -1.13 -14.58 10.71
CA ARG A 4 -0.23 -14.25 9.60
C ARG A 4 -0.74 -13.09 8.74
N VAL A 5 -2.07 -12.95 8.61
CA VAL A 5 -2.69 -11.82 7.90
C VAL A 5 -2.55 -10.55 8.71
N GLN A 6 -2.77 -10.63 10.03
CA GLN A 6 -2.59 -9.48 10.92
C GLN A 6 -1.12 -9.03 10.97
N ALA A 7 -0.17 -9.96 11.08
CA ALA A 7 1.26 -9.64 11.03
C ALA A 7 1.65 -8.92 9.73
N ASN A 8 1.18 -9.41 8.57
CA ASN A 8 1.44 -8.77 7.28
C ASN A 8 0.74 -7.41 7.15
N CYS A 9 -0.42 -7.21 7.80
CA CYS A 9 -1.04 -5.89 7.87
C CYS A 9 -0.19 -4.95 8.73
N ALA A 10 0.25 -5.41 9.90
CA ALA A 10 1.06 -4.65 10.85
C ALA A 10 2.46 -4.29 10.33
N GLU A 11 3.03 -5.09 9.43
CA GLU A 11 4.35 -4.80 8.85
C GLU A 11 4.29 -3.70 7.79
N TYR A 12 3.31 -3.79 6.86
CA TYR A 12 3.36 -2.97 5.66
C TYR A 12 2.33 -1.82 5.65
N ALA A 13 1.27 -1.85 6.47
CA ALA A 13 0.34 -0.73 6.58
C ALA A 13 0.97 0.52 7.21
N PRO A 14 1.78 0.41 8.29
CA PRO A 14 2.45 1.58 8.86
C PRO A 14 3.41 2.23 7.88
N ILE A 15 4.15 1.43 7.10
CA ILE A 15 5.08 1.94 6.08
C ILE A 15 4.35 2.76 5.02
N GLY A 16 3.19 2.28 4.53
CA GLY A 16 2.38 3.03 3.57
C GLY A 16 1.84 4.34 4.13
N ILE A 17 1.41 4.35 5.40
CA ILE A 17 0.93 5.57 6.08
C ILE A 17 2.07 6.58 6.28
N VAL A 18 3.25 6.12 6.69
CA VAL A 18 4.44 6.99 6.86
C VAL A 18 4.83 7.63 5.53
N LEU A 19 4.79 6.90 4.42
CA LEU A 19 5.08 7.48 3.10
C LEU A 19 4.03 8.51 2.67
N LEU A 20 2.74 8.29 2.95
CA LEU A 20 1.71 9.29 2.66
C LEU A 20 1.93 10.57 3.48
N LEU A 21 2.28 10.42 4.76
CA LEU A 21 2.62 11.56 5.63
C LEU A 21 3.82 12.35 5.08
N LEU A 22 4.89 11.65 4.68
CA LEU A 22 6.07 12.29 4.09
C LEU A 22 5.78 12.98 2.76
N ALA A 23 4.86 12.44 1.96
CA ALA A 23 4.41 13.08 0.72
C ALA A 23 3.55 14.33 1.01
N GLU A 24 2.68 14.30 2.02
CA GLU A 24 1.89 15.45 2.47
C GLU A 24 2.79 16.59 2.99
N LEU A 25 3.80 16.25 3.79
CA LEU A 25 4.79 17.22 4.29
C LEU A 25 5.59 17.93 3.18
N GLN A 26 5.73 17.29 2.01
CA GLN A 26 6.37 17.89 0.83
C GLN A 26 5.40 18.65 -0.08
N SER A 27 4.20 18.95 0.42
CA SER A 27 3.14 19.60 -0.35
C SER A 27 2.84 18.89 -1.67
N ALA A 28 2.85 17.55 -1.64
CA ALA A 28 2.47 16.76 -2.80
C ALA A 28 1.02 17.10 -3.21
N PRO A 29 0.70 17.06 -4.51
CA PRO A 29 -0.65 17.34 -4.96
C PRO A 29 -1.68 16.40 -4.31
N VAL A 30 -2.77 16.99 -3.82
CA VAL A 30 -3.84 16.29 -3.09
C VAL A 30 -4.39 15.08 -3.85
N TRP A 31 -4.51 15.19 -5.18
CA TRP A 31 -4.96 14.08 -6.03
C TRP A 31 -4.01 12.88 -6.00
N ALA A 32 -2.69 13.11 -5.91
CA ALA A 32 -1.70 12.04 -5.86
C ALA A 32 -1.71 11.32 -4.51
N LEU A 33 -1.91 12.08 -3.42
CA LEU A 33 -2.08 11.52 -2.07
C LEU A 33 -3.33 10.62 -2.00
N HIS A 34 -4.46 11.08 -2.54
CA HIS A 34 -5.68 10.25 -2.58
C HIS A 34 -5.54 9.01 -3.46
N LEU A 35 -4.89 9.12 -4.64
CA LEU A 35 -4.61 7.96 -5.48
C LEU A 35 -3.73 6.94 -4.77
N ALA A 36 -2.65 7.39 -4.12
CA ALA A 36 -1.74 6.52 -3.39
C ALA A 36 -2.44 5.85 -2.20
N GLY A 37 -3.23 6.61 -1.43
CA GLY A 37 -4.04 6.09 -0.32
C GLY A 37 -5.10 5.08 -0.77
N ALA A 38 -5.83 5.38 -1.86
CA ALA A 38 -6.81 4.46 -2.44
C ALA A 38 -6.16 3.17 -2.95
N THR A 39 -4.98 3.26 -3.58
CA THR A 39 -4.22 2.10 -4.06
C THR A 39 -3.75 1.23 -2.90
N LEU A 40 -3.27 1.83 -1.80
CA LEU A 40 -2.89 1.12 -0.59
C LEU A 40 -4.09 0.38 0.02
N LEU A 41 -5.24 1.06 0.17
CA LEU A 41 -6.48 0.46 0.69
C LEU A 41 -6.96 -0.70 -0.19
N ALA A 42 -7.03 -0.49 -1.50
CA ALA A 42 -7.44 -1.52 -2.46
C ALA A 42 -6.52 -2.75 -2.40
N GLY A 43 -5.20 -2.54 -2.36
CA GLY A 43 -4.22 -3.61 -2.22
C GLY A 43 -4.41 -4.45 -0.95
N ARG A 44 -4.71 -3.81 0.19
CA ARG A 44 -5.00 -4.50 1.46
C ARG A 44 -6.30 -5.26 1.43
N VAL A 45 -7.36 -4.67 0.89
CA VAL A 45 -8.68 -5.33 0.78
C VAL A 45 -8.56 -6.57 -0.10
N PHE A 46 -7.92 -6.48 -1.28
CA PHE A 46 -7.72 -7.64 -2.15
C PHE A 46 -6.83 -8.72 -1.51
N HIS A 47 -5.76 -8.32 -0.81
CA HIS A 47 -4.89 -9.28 -0.11
C HIS A 47 -5.63 -10.02 1.02
N ALA A 48 -6.41 -9.30 1.83
CA ALA A 48 -7.21 -9.89 2.90
C ALA A 48 -8.32 -10.80 2.34
N TRP A 49 -8.99 -10.37 1.27
CA TRP A 49 -10.07 -11.13 0.64
C TRP A 49 -9.57 -12.43 0.00
N GLY A 50 -8.40 -12.40 -0.65
CA GLY A 50 -7.75 -13.60 -1.19
C GLY A 50 -7.36 -14.62 -0.11
N PHE A 51 -7.16 -14.18 1.12
CA PHE A 51 -6.85 -15.04 2.26
C PHE A 51 -8.09 -15.57 3.00
N GLY A 52 -9.19 -14.80 3.00
CA GLY A 52 -10.43 -15.12 3.73
C GLY A 52 -11.32 -16.19 3.08
N ARG A 53 -11.11 -16.54 1.80
CA ARG A 53 -11.86 -17.59 1.09
C ARG A 53 -11.16 -18.96 1.21
N SER A 54 -11.97 -20.02 1.35
CA SER A 54 -11.58 -21.43 1.14
C SER A 54 -12.37 -21.96 -0.06
N PRO A 55 -11.74 -22.40 -1.16
CA PRO A 55 -10.30 -22.47 -1.42
C PRO A 55 -9.64 -21.08 -1.53
N GLN A 56 -8.35 -21.01 -1.19
CA GLN A 56 -7.58 -19.75 -1.21
C GLN A 56 -7.36 -19.26 -2.63
N ILE A 57 -7.66 -17.99 -2.89
CA ILE A 57 -7.47 -17.38 -4.21
C ILE A 57 -6.08 -16.73 -4.22
N VAL A 58 -5.08 -17.52 -4.63
CA VAL A 58 -3.66 -17.12 -4.59
C VAL A 58 -3.38 -15.91 -5.50
N TRP A 59 -4.10 -15.76 -6.60
CA TRP A 59 -3.98 -14.61 -7.50
C TRP A 59 -4.38 -13.30 -6.82
N LEU A 60 -5.50 -13.25 -6.08
CA LEU A 60 -5.92 -12.05 -5.36
C LEU A 60 -4.87 -11.57 -4.34
N ARG A 61 -4.15 -12.51 -3.72
CA ARG A 61 -3.03 -12.19 -2.82
C ARG A 61 -1.86 -11.56 -3.56
N GLN A 62 -1.50 -12.10 -4.73
CA GLN A 62 -0.44 -11.52 -5.56
C GLN A 62 -0.83 -10.13 -6.06
N LEU A 63 -2.07 -9.95 -6.51
CA LEU A 63 -2.59 -8.65 -6.94
C LEU A 63 -2.54 -7.61 -5.80
N GLY A 64 -2.96 -7.99 -4.59
CA GLY A 64 -2.87 -7.12 -3.42
C GLY A 64 -1.45 -6.76 -3.02
N MET A 65 -0.50 -7.70 -3.11
CA MET A 65 0.92 -7.41 -2.90
C MET A 65 1.47 -6.47 -3.98
N VAL A 66 1.22 -6.74 -5.26
CA VAL A 66 1.70 -5.90 -6.37
C VAL A 66 1.19 -4.47 -6.22
N LEU A 67 -0.10 -4.27 -5.95
CA LEU A 67 -0.67 -2.94 -5.72
C LEU A 67 -0.01 -2.21 -4.55
N THR A 68 0.26 -2.93 -3.44
CA THR A 68 0.95 -2.37 -2.28
C THR A 68 2.38 -1.96 -2.64
N PHE A 69 3.15 -2.84 -3.29
CA PHE A 69 4.54 -2.55 -3.69
C PHE A 69 4.61 -1.42 -4.70
N SER A 70 3.73 -1.41 -5.72
CA SER A 70 3.66 -0.31 -6.68
C SER A 70 3.40 1.02 -5.98
N MET A 71 2.44 1.09 -5.06
CA MET A 71 2.16 2.30 -4.29
C MET A 71 3.39 2.75 -3.49
N LEU A 72 4.06 1.84 -2.78
CA LEU A 72 5.27 2.15 -2.02
C LEU A 72 6.38 2.70 -2.92
N THR A 73 6.66 2.04 -4.05
CA THR A 73 7.73 2.43 -4.99
C THR A 73 7.43 3.79 -5.63
N PHE A 74 6.23 4.01 -6.16
CA PHE A 74 5.88 5.29 -6.79
C PHE A 74 5.87 6.45 -5.79
N THR A 75 5.34 6.24 -4.58
CA THR A 75 5.32 7.28 -3.54
C THR A 75 6.74 7.60 -3.07
N ALA A 76 7.58 6.58 -2.85
CA ALA A 76 8.98 6.77 -2.46
C ALA A 76 9.79 7.51 -3.53
N ILE A 77 9.66 7.14 -4.81
CA ILE A 77 10.32 7.84 -5.92
C ILE A 77 9.84 9.29 -6.01
N GLY A 78 8.53 9.53 -5.88
CA GLY A 78 7.96 10.88 -5.90
C GLY A 78 8.48 11.76 -4.77
N ILE A 79 8.64 11.21 -3.56
CA ILE A 79 9.26 11.88 -2.42
C ILE A 79 10.72 12.22 -2.72
N VAL A 80 11.53 11.24 -3.16
CA VAL A 80 12.96 11.48 -3.44
C VAL A 80 13.15 12.51 -4.55
N ALA A 81 12.35 12.43 -5.62
CA ALA A 81 12.42 13.38 -6.72
C ALA A 81 12.12 14.83 -6.27
N ARG A 82 11.12 15.02 -5.40
CA ARG A 82 10.78 16.34 -4.84
C ARG A 82 11.77 16.83 -3.80
N ALA A 83 12.44 15.92 -3.08
CA ALA A 83 13.48 16.28 -2.13
C ALA A 83 14.78 16.74 -2.83
N LEU A 84 15.00 16.34 -4.09
CA LEU A 84 16.17 16.70 -4.90
C LEU A 84 15.93 17.92 -5.81
N SER A 85 14.69 18.37 -5.96
CA SER A 85 14.30 19.54 -6.76
C SER A 85 14.19 20.80 -5.92
#